data_AF-A0A2E7WCV6-F1
#
_entry.id   AF-A0A2E7WCV6-F1
#
_cell.length_a   1.000
_cell.length_b   1.000
_cell.length_c   1.000
_cell.angle_alpha   90.00
_cell.angle_beta   90.00
_cell.angle_gamma   90.00
#
_symmetry.space_group_name_H-M   'P 1'
#
loop_
_entity.id
_entity.type
_entity.pdbx_description
1 polymer ?
#
loop_
_entity_poly.entity_id
_entity_poly.type
_entity_poly.pdbx_seq_one_letter_code
_entity_poly.pdbx_strand_id
1 'polypeptide(L)' 'AIEILKILNSAIANAVNKDSANEEDLIISKVFADAGPRMKRFKPKARGRAGAFDRPSSHITIEVNSEEV' A
#
# COMPACT_ATOMS: atom_id res chain seq x y z
N ALA A 1 2.27 -2.79 9.63
CA ALA A 1 3.55 -3.50 9.49
C ALA A 1 3.42 -4.74 8.60
N ILE A 2 2.56 -5.70 8.96
CA ILE A 2 2.41 -6.97 8.21
C ILE A 2 2.06 -6.75 6.73
N GLU A 3 1.13 -5.85 6.42
CA GLU A 3 0.73 -5.58 5.03
C GLU A 3 1.87 -4.99 4.19
N ILE A 4 2.65 -4.07 4.77
CA ILE A 4 3.81 -3.46 4.08
C ILE A 4 4.90 -4.50 3.83
N LEU A 5 5.17 -5.36 4.82
CA LEU A 5 6.15 -6.44 4.68
C LEU A 5 5.75 -7.41 3.57
N LYS A 6 4.46 -7.72 3.45
CA LYS A 6 3.94 -8.56 2.36
C LYS A 6 4.17 -7.91 0.99
N ILE A 7 3.93 -6.60 0.86
CA ILE A 7 4.14 -5.86 -0.38
C ILE A 7 5.63 -5.81 -0.71
N LEU A 8 6.50 -5.55 0.27
CA LEU A 8 7.95 -5.52 0.08
C LEU A 8 8.49 -6.88 -0.39
N ASN A 9 8.11 -7.97 0.28
CA ASN A 9 8.53 -9.31 -0.12
C ASN A 9 8.04 -9.66 -1.53
N SER A 10 6.83 -9.20 -1.89
CA SER A 10 6.33 -9.36 -3.26
C SER A 10 7.11 -8.54 -4.27
N ALA A 11 7.55 -7.32 -3.92
CA ALA A 11 8.35 -6.48 -4.80
C ALA A 11 9.75 -7.08 -5.04
N ILE A 12 10.40 -7.58 -3.98
CA ILE A 12 11.69 -8.29 -4.09
C ILE A 12 11.53 -9.53 -4.98
N ALA A 13 10.52 -10.37 -4.71
CA ALA A 13 10.28 -11.56 -5.51
C ALA A 13 10.01 -11.25 -7.00
N ASN A 14 9.34 -10.13 -7.30
CA ASN A 14 9.11 -9.71 -8.68
C ASN A 14 10.42 -9.26 -9.36
N ALA A 15 11.26 -8.47 -8.68
CA ALA A 15 12.55 -8.02 -9.19
C ALA A 15 13.50 -9.18 -9.48
N VAL A 16 13.55 -10.18 -8.58
CA VAL A 16 14.37 -11.39 -8.77
C VAL A 16 13.89 -12.23 -9.94
N ASN A 17 12.58 -12.53 -9.99
CA ASN A 17 12.04 -13.47 -10.97
C ASN A 17 11.95 -12.87 -12.38
N LYS A 18 11.66 -11.57 -12.49
CA LYS A 18 11.39 -10.92 -13.78
C LYS A 18 12.61 -10.18 -14.33
N ASP A 19 13.33 -9.47 -13.47
CA ASP A 19 14.44 -8.60 -13.87
C ASP A 19 15.81 -9.21 -13.55
N SER A 20 15.84 -10.44 -12.98
CA SER A 20 17.08 -11.18 -12.63
C SER A 20 18.06 -10.38 -11.77
N ALA A 21 17.52 -9.47 -10.95
CA ALA A 21 18.32 -8.69 -10.01
C ALA A 21 18.72 -9.54 -8.79
N ASN A 22 19.89 -9.26 -8.22
CA ASN A 22 20.32 -9.88 -6.96
C ASN A 22 19.54 -9.28 -5.77
N GLU A 23 19.07 -10.11 -4.85
CA GLU A 23 18.31 -9.67 -3.67
C GLU A 23 19.11 -8.72 -2.76
N GLU A 24 20.42 -8.93 -2.66
CA GLU A 24 21.30 -8.18 -1.75
C GLU A 24 21.55 -6.73 -2.22
N ASP A 25 21.39 -6.47 -3.52
CA ASP A 25 21.68 -5.18 -4.14
C ASP A 25 20.42 -4.29 -4.23
N LEU A 26 19.24 -4.80 -3.86
CA LEU A 26 17.97 -4.07 -3.99
C LEU A 26 17.78 -3.03 -2.88
N ILE A 27 17.61 -1.78 -3.27
CA ILE A 27 17.34 -0.65 -2.38
C ILE A 27 15.94 -0.09 -2.68
N ILE A 28 15.28 0.42 -1.64
CA ILE A 28 14.00 1.12 -1.78
C ILE A 28 14.27 2.54 -2.29
N SER A 29 13.89 2.82 -3.54
CA SER A 29 14.02 4.16 -4.13
C SER A 29 12.91 5.10 -3.66
N LYS A 30 11.65 4.64 -3.71
CA LYS A 30 10.47 5.45 -3.33
C LYS A 30 9.40 4.61 -2.66
N VAL A 31 8.76 5.18 -1.64
CA VAL A 31 7.57 4.62 -1.00
C VAL A 31 6.61 5.75 -0.70
N PHE A 32 5.36 5.59 -1.15
CA PHE A 32 4.28 6.52 -0.81
C PHE A 32 2.94 5.79 -0.71
N ALA A 33 2.03 6.42 0.02
CA ALA A 33 0.69 5.92 0.24
C ALA A 33 -0.33 6.97 -0.20
N ASP A 34 -1.03 6.69 -1.29
CA ASP A 34 -2.07 7.54 -1.84
C ASP A 34 -3.44 7.21 -1.27
N ALA A 35 -4.34 8.19 -1.34
CA ALA A 35 -5.72 8.00 -0.96
C ALA A 35 -6.45 7.10 -1.97
N GLY A 36 -7.02 6.00 -1.48
CA GLY A 36 -7.90 5.12 -2.23
C GLY A 36 -9.37 5.53 -2.13
N PRO A 37 -10.29 4.75 -2.74
CA PRO A 37 -11.71 5.01 -2.67
C PRO A 37 -12.23 5.03 -1.22
N ARG A 38 -13.03 6.05 -0.90
CA ARG A 38 -13.69 6.18 0.40
C ARG A 38 -15.05 5.55 0.37
N MET A 39 -15.25 4.55 1.21
CA MET A 39 -16.50 3.82 1.25
C MET A 39 -17.49 4.47 2.22
N LYS A 40 -18.59 5.04 1.71
CA LYS A 40 -19.61 5.65 2.55
C LYS A 40 -20.36 4.59 3.38
N ARG A 41 -20.55 4.86 4.66
CA ARG A 41 -21.29 4.02 5.62
C ARG A 41 -22.15 4.87 6.53
N PHE A 42 -23.15 4.24 7.15
CA PHE A 42 -24.07 4.91 8.06
C PHE A 42 -24.10 4.16 9.39
N LYS A 43 -24.15 4.92 10.49
CA LYS A 43 -24.47 4.39 11.82
C LYS A 43 -25.76 5.04 12.32
N PRO A 44 -26.65 4.27 12.98
CA PRO A 44 -27.84 4.84 13.60
C PRO A 44 -27.44 5.84 14.69
N LYS A 45 -28.19 6.95 14.77
CA LYS A 45 -28.07 7.98 15.81
C LYS A 45 -29.42 8.24 16.47
N ALA A 46 -29.39 8.92 17.61
CA ALA A 46 -30.58 9.27 18.38
C ALA A 46 -31.62 10.04 17.54
N ARG A 47 -32.89 9.92 17.92
CA ARG A 47 -34.05 10.56 17.26
C ARG A 47 -34.21 10.18 15.77
N GLY A 48 -33.97 8.91 15.43
CA GLY A 48 -34.19 8.39 14.06
C GLY A 48 -33.22 8.93 13.00
N ARG A 49 -32.07 9.49 13.40
CA ARG A 49 -31.10 10.09 12.46
C ARG A 49 -30.07 9.04 12.02
N ALA A 50 -29.54 9.18 10.81
CA ALA A 50 -28.39 8.42 10.34
C ALA A 50 -27.14 9.32 10.32
N GLY A 51 -26.05 8.89 10.95
CA GLY A 51 -24.75 9.53 10.85
C GLY A 51 -23.93 8.89 9.74
N ALA A 52 -23.57 9.66 8.71
CA ALA A 52 -22.63 9.22 7.69
C ALA A 52 -21.20 9.21 8.24
N PHE A 53 -20.42 8.19 7.88
CA PHE A 53 -18.98 8.16 8.06
C PHE A 53 -18.34 7.43 6.89
N ASP A 54 -17.09 7.76 6.57
CA ASP A 54 -16.34 7.11 5.51
C ASP A 54 -15.41 6.06 6.09
N ARG A 55 -15.27 4.93 5.39
CA ARG A 55 -14.18 3.97 5.61
C ARG A 55 -13.12 4.23 4.54
N PRO A 56 -12.00 4.92 4.87
CA PRO A 56 -10.96 5.20 3.90
C PRO A 56 -10.18 3.92 3.54
N SER A 57 -9.66 3.89 2.32
CA SER A 57 -8.68 2.93 1.86
C SER A 57 -7.48 3.67 1.28
N SER A 58 -6.38 2.97 1.05
CA SER A 58 -5.14 3.55 0.52
C SER A 58 -4.55 2.66 -0.57
N HIS A 59 -3.83 3.27 -1.50
CA HIS A 59 -2.96 2.57 -2.43
C HIS A 59 -1.51 2.77 -1.98
N ILE A 60 -0.77 1.67 -1.79
CA ILE A 60 0.62 1.69 -1.36
C ILE A 60 1.47 1.32 -2.56
N THR A 61 2.43 2.17 -2.89
CA THR A 61 3.37 1.97 -3.99
C THR A 61 4.77 1.87 -3.40
N ILE A 62 5.50 0.81 -3.77
CA ILE A 62 6.90 0.58 -3.39
C ILE A 62 7.70 0.40 -4.67
N GLU A 63 8.75 1.19 -4.84
CA GLU A 63 9.70 1.10 -5.95
C GLU A 63 11.05 0.62 -5.41
N VAL A 64 11.56 -0.46 -6.00
CA VAL A 64 12.87 -1.05 -5.68
C VAL A 64 13.80 -0.88 -6.88
N ASN A 65 15.05 -0.48 -6.63
CA ASN A 65 16.06 -0.29 -7.66
C ASN A 65 17.42 -0.78 -7.15
N SER A 66 18.29 -1.25 -8.06
CA SER A 66 19.62 -1.77 -7.74
C SER A 66 20.72 -0.70 -7.72
N GLU A 67 20.44 0.49 -8.25
CA GLU A 67 21.38 1.62 -8.27
C GLU A 67 20.68 2.89 -7.78
N GLU A 68 21.36 3.67 -6.94
CA GLU A 68 20.90 5.01 -6.53
C GLU A 68 20.83 5.90 -7.78
N VAL A 69 19.60 6.28 -8.16
CA VAL A 69 19.31 7.39 -9.07
C VAL A 69 18.46 8.42 -8.36
#